data_AF-A0A7V2CP38-F1
#
_entry.id   AF-A0A7V2CP38-F1
#
_cell.length_a   1.000
_cell.length_b   1.000
_cell.length_c   1.000
_cell.angle_alpha   90.00
_cell.angle_beta   90.00
_cell.angle_gamma   90.00
#
_symmetry.space_group_name_H-M   'P 1'
#
loop_
_entity.id
_entity.type
_entity.pdbx_description
1 polymer ?
#
loop_
_entity_poly.entity_id
_entity_poly.type
_entity_poly.pdbx_seq_one_letter_code
_entity_poly.pdbx_strand_id
1 'polypeptide(L)'
;RVRQAPELWQALRQIALRVLGGTGRGFAYENTDDIRREMDRSIWMYRGIATLNQPHAQMQWGGPCLYANGFEQMPGGRARFWPLRPAAAELPEGYFMVSTRRGWGQWNSQHRRDTPRDYMTGATSRSDVLMNPQDVDRLALADGRRIRLVSDHGTAMPGTCRPDPAVRPRHLQVFWPAANDLIPHGVYDAGSCEPDYNVAVRIEPV
;
A
#
# COMPACT_ATOMS: atom_id res chain seq x y z
N ARG A 1 17.84 -8.44 31.53
CA ARG A 1 16.54 -8.99 31.04
C ARG A 1 15.81 -7.86 30.32
N VAL A 2 15.58 -7.99 29.01
CA VAL A 2 14.68 -7.07 28.29
C VAL A 2 13.27 -7.36 28.81
N ARG A 3 12.56 -6.34 29.33
CA ARG A 3 11.14 -6.50 29.69
C ARG A 3 10.37 -6.64 28.39
N GLN A 4 9.78 -7.81 28.15
CA GLN A 4 8.98 -8.06 26.96
C GLN A 4 7.67 -7.29 27.11
N ALA A 5 7.37 -6.41 26.15
CA ALA A 5 6.07 -5.76 26.10
C ALA A 5 4.99 -6.83 25.84
N PRO A 6 3.77 -6.67 26.40
CA PRO A 6 2.67 -7.56 26.06
C PRO A 6 2.39 -7.51 24.56
N GLU A 7 1.94 -8.64 24.00
CA GLU A 7 1.49 -8.67 22.61
C GLU A 7 0.26 -7.79 22.43
N LEU A 8 0.05 -7.28 21.21
CA LEU A 8 -1.03 -6.32 20.93
C LEU A 8 -2.41 -6.84 21.35
N TRP A 9 -2.71 -8.12 21.11
CA TRP A 9 -4.01 -8.71 21.50
C TRP A 9 -4.20 -8.74 23.02
N GLN A 10 -3.12 -8.92 23.79
CA GLN A 10 -3.17 -8.90 25.26
C GLN A 10 -3.47 -7.49 25.75
N ALA A 11 -2.81 -6.49 25.17
CA ALA A 11 -3.06 -5.08 25.50
C ALA A 11 -4.51 -4.68 25.16
N LEU A 12 -5.00 -5.03 23.97
CA LEU A 12 -6.38 -4.78 23.57
C LEU A 12 -7.39 -5.49 24.47
N ARG A 13 -7.13 -6.75 24.82
CA ARG A 13 -7.94 -7.51 25.80
C ARG A 13 -7.99 -6.80 27.15
N GLN A 14 -6.85 -6.34 27.69
CA GLN A 14 -6.81 -5.63 28.95
C GLN A 14 -7.59 -4.31 28.92
N ILE A 15 -7.51 -3.56 27.80
CA ILE A 15 -8.30 -2.34 27.60
C ILE A 15 -9.79 -2.69 27.63
N ALA A 16 -10.22 -3.69 26.85
CA ALA A 16 -11.62 -4.13 26.81
C ALA A 16 -12.14 -4.54 28.18
N LEU A 17 -11.37 -5.34 28.95
CA LEU A 17 -11.75 -5.77 30.29
C LEU A 17 -11.91 -4.60 31.28
N ARG A 18 -11.05 -3.58 31.19
CA ARG A 18 -11.15 -2.37 32.03
C ARG A 18 -12.37 -1.52 31.67
N VAL A 19 -12.64 -1.35 30.38
CA VAL A 19 -13.78 -0.55 29.89
C VAL A 19 -15.11 -1.24 30.21
N LEU A 20 -15.19 -2.56 30.12
CA LEU A 20 -16.42 -3.34 30.34
C LEU A 20 -16.66 -3.75 31.81
N GLY A 21 -16.04 -3.06 32.76
CA GLY A 21 -16.26 -3.28 34.20
C GLY A 21 -15.86 -4.67 34.71
N GLY A 22 -14.89 -5.34 34.07
CA GLY A 22 -14.35 -6.61 34.53
C GLY A 22 -15.27 -7.83 34.39
N THR A 23 -16.45 -7.69 33.76
CA THR A 23 -17.41 -8.80 33.59
C THR A 23 -16.87 -9.97 32.74
N GLY A 24 -15.79 -9.76 31.98
CA GLY A 24 -15.04 -10.81 31.28
C GLY A 24 -15.78 -11.53 30.14
N ARG A 25 -17.09 -11.28 29.98
CA ARG A 25 -17.92 -11.91 28.96
C ARG A 25 -17.40 -11.56 27.56
N GLY A 26 -17.00 -12.59 26.82
CA GLY A 26 -16.54 -12.48 25.43
C GLY A 26 -15.05 -12.18 25.23
N PHE A 27 -14.27 -11.98 26.31
CA PHE A 27 -12.83 -11.64 26.20
C PHE A 27 -11.93 -12.47 27.11
N ALA A 28 -12.41 -13.63 27.58
CA ALA A 28 -11.65 -14.55 28.43
C ALA A 28 -10.60 -15.39 27.65
N TYR A 29 -9.93 -14.80 26.67
CA TYR A 29 -8.86 -15.45 25.90
C TYR A 29 -7.59 -15.58 26.75
N GLU A 30 -7.07 -16.79 26.87
CA GLU A 30 -5.80 -17.08 27.53
C GLU A 30 -4.64 -17.08 26.54
N ASN A 31 -4.92 -17.47 25.30
CA ASN A 31 -3.95 -17.55 24.21
C ASN A 31 -4.59 -17.23 22.85
N THR A 32 -3.77 -17.20 21.80
CA THR A 32 -4.21 -16.92 20.43
C THR A 32 -5.06 -18.05 19.82
N ASP A 33 -5.01 -19.27 20.35
CA ASP A 33 -5.88 -20.35 19.89
C ASP A 33 -7.32 -20.19 20.37
N ASP A 34 -7.55 -19.58 21.54
CA ASP A 34 -8.91 -19.19 21.96
C ASP A 34 -9.51 -18.19 20.97
N ILE A 35 -8.72 -17.22 20.52
CA ILE A 35 -9.12 -16.22 19.51
C ILE A 35 -9.46 -16.92 18.20
N ARG A 36 -8.62 -17.85 17.72
CA ARG A 36 -8.90 -18.62 16.50
C ARG A 36 -10.17 -19.45 16.61
N ARG A 37 -10.41 -20.11 17.74
CA ARG A 37 -11.65 -20.87 17.99
C ARG A 37 -12.88 -19.97 17.96
N GLU A 38 -12.79 -18.76 18.51
CA GLU A 38 -13.89 -17.79 18.44
C GLU A 38 -14.11 -17.30 17.00
N MET A 39 -13.05 -16.98 16.27
CA MET A 39 -13.10 -16.59 14.87
C MET A 39 -13.75 -17.67 14.00
N ASP A 40 -13.36 -18.93 14.22
CA ASP A 40 -13.96 -20.09 13.55
C ASP A 40 -15.47 -20.16 13.78
N ARG A 41 -15.92 -19.92 15.02
CA ARG A 41 -17.33 -19.96 15.40
C ARG A 41 -18.14 -18.79 14.87
N SER A 42 -17.53 -17.60 14.82
CA SER A 42 -18.25 -16.33 14.66
C SER A 42 -18.14 -15.74 13.26
N ILE A 43 -17.03 -16.00 12.55
CA ILE A 43 -16.77 -15.44 11.23
C ILE A 43 -16.85 -16.56 10.21
N TRP A 44 -17.96 -16.61 9.47
CA TRP A 44 -18.22 -17.68 8.50
C TRP A 44 -17.09 -17.84 7.46
N MET A 45 -16.41 -16.74 7.10
CA MET A 45 -15.29 -16.77 6.15
C MET A 45 -14.04 -17.46 6.70
N TYR A 46 -13.90 -17.53 8.03
CA TYR A 46 -12.78 -18.17 8.71
C TYR A 46 -13.11 -19.56 9.26
N ARG A 47 -14.21 -20.18 8.83
CA ARG A 47 -14.51 -21.58 9.18
C ARG A 47 -13.35 -22.49 8.76
N GLY A 48 -12.86 -23.30 9.68
CA GLY A 48 -11.66 -24.12 9.57
C GLY A 48 -10.40 -23.50 10.20
N ILE A 49 -10.38 -22.21 10.57
CA ILE A 49 -9.15 -21.55 11.05
C ILE A 49 -8.62 -22.15 12.35
N ALA A 50 -9.50 -22.74 13.16
CA ALA A 50 -9.11 -23.39 14.41
C ALA A 50 -8.26 -24.66 14.20
N THR A 51 -8.21 -25.23 12.98
CA THR A 51 -7.44 -26.43 12.68
C THR A 51 -6.01 -26.15 12.22
N LEU A 52 -5.60 -24.88 12.09
CA LEU A 52 -4.26 -24.47 11.65
C LEU A 52 -3.22 -24.58 12.78
N ASN A 53 -2.98 -25.80 13.27
CA ASN A 53 -2.15 -26.08 14.45
C ASN A 53 -0.82 -26.80 14.13
N GLN A 54 -0.50 -27.01 12.85
CA GLN A 54 0.72 -27.69 12.41
C GLN A 54 1.39 -26.93 11.26
N PRO A 55 2.71 -27.08 11.08
CA PRO A 55 3.41 -26.56 9.91
C PRO A 55 2.72 -27.00 8.61
N HIS A 56 2.70 -26.12 7.61
CA HIS A 56 2.05 -26.34 6.30
C HIS A 56 0.53 -26.53 6.32
N ALA A 57 -0.13 -26.46 7.48
CA ALA A 57 -1.57 -26.36 7.53
C ALA A 57 -2.02 -25.07 6.84
N GLN A 58 -2.94 -25.19 5.89
CA GLN A 58 -3.49 -24.07 5.13
C GLN A 58 -4.99 -24.24 4.98
N MET A 59 -5.69 -23.12 4.90
CA MET A 59 -7.10 -23.06 4.53
C MET A 59 -7.27 -21.98 3.48
N GLN A 60 -8.19 -22.19 2.54
CA GLN A 60 -8.57 -21.20 1.56
C GLN A 60 -10.06 -20.96 1.67
N TRP A 61 -10.43 -19.74 2.08
CA TRP A 61 -11.83 -19.35 2.09
C TRP A 61 -12.42 -19.46 0.69
N GLY A 62 -13.59 -20.12 0.60
CA GLY A 62 -14.28 -20.38 -0.66
C GLY A 62 -13.62 -21.44 -1.55
N GLY A 63 -12.61 -22.16 -1.06
CA GLY A 63 -11.94 -23.23 -1.79
C GLY A 63 -10.95 -22.73 -2.85
N PRO A 64 -10.38 -23.63 -3.68
CA PRO A 64 -9.30 -23.31 -4.61
C PRO A 64 -9.70 -22.34 -5.73
N CYS A 65 -10.99 -22.29 -6.06
CA CYS A 65 -11.53 -21.45 -7.12
C CYS A 65 -12.93 -20.94 -6.73
N LEU A 66 -13.07 -19.62 -6.59
CA LEU A 66 -14.37 -18.98 -6.37
C LEU A 66 -15.18 -18.98 -7.68
N TYR A 67 -16.51 -19.07 -7.56
CA TYR A 67 -17.45 -19.01 -8.69
C TYR A 67 -17.25 -20.09 -9.77
N ALA A 68 -16.62 -21.23 -9.43
CA ALA A 68 -16.42 -22.34 -10.36
C ALA A 68 -17.74 -22.89 -10.96
N ASN A 69 -18.85 -22.74 -10.24
CA ASN A 69 -20.20 -23.15 -10.66
C ASN A 69 -21.08 -21.97 -11.10
N GLY A 70 -20.49 -20.79 -11.35
CA GLY A 70 -21.22 -19.57 -11.69
C GLY A 70 -21.48 -18.65 -10.49
N PHE A 71 -22.44 -17.72 -10.66
CA PHE A 71 -22.64 -16.56 -9.79
C PHE A 71 -23.99 -16.60 -9.06
N GLU A 72 -24.35 -17.74 -8.46
CA GLU A 72 -25.68 -17.97 -7.84
C GLU A 72 -26.09 -16.90 -6.82
N GLN A 73 -25.12 -16.32 -6.10
CA GLN A 73 -25.34 -15.26 -5.11
C GLN A 73 -25.58 -13.87 -5.72
N MET A 74 -25.37 -13.72 -7.03
CA MET A 74 -25.63 -12.47 -7.75
C MET A 74 -27.09 -12.40 -8.21
N PRO A 75 -27.68 -11.19 -8.32
CA PRO A 75 -29.00 -11.02 -8.93
C PRO A 75 -29.08 -11.70 -10.30
N GLY A 76 -29.98 -12.68 -10.44
CA GLY A 76 -30.17 -13.45 -11.68
C GLY A 76 -29.10 -14.51 -11.97
N GLY A 77 -28.26 -14.86 -10.98
CA GLY A 77 -27.29 -15.96 -11.07
C GLY A 77 -26.13 -15.74 -12.04
N ARG A 78 -25.89 -14.49 -12.47
CA ARG A 78 -24.98 -14.15 -13.57
C ARG A 78 -24.04 -13.01 -13.19
N ALA A 79 -22.84 -13.03 -13.77
CA ALA A 79 -21.95 -11.88 -13.75
C ALA A 79 -22.61 -10.68 -14.42
N ARG A 80 -22.32 -9.49 -13.91
CA ARG A 80 -22.85 -8.23 -14.44
C ARG A 80 -21.71 -7.48 -15.11
N PHE A 81 -21.84 -7.25 -16.41
CA PHE A 81 -20.93 -6.36 -17.12
C PHE A 81 -21.24 -4.91 -16.76
N TRP A 82 -20.20 -4.12 -16.55
CA TRP A 82 -20.31 -2.69 -16.31
C TRP A 82 -19.49 -1.94 -17.37
N PRO A 83 -20.09 -1.00 -18.12
CA PRO A 83 -19.32 -0.21 -19.06
C PRO A 83 -18.41 0.75 -18.28
N LEU A 84 -17.10 0.64 -18.50
CA LEU A 84 -16.12 1.57 -17.95
C LEU A 84 -15.75 2.59 -19.01
N ARG A 85 -15.76 3.87 -18.63
CA ARG A 85 -15.18 4.96 -19.42
C ARG A 85 -13.89 5.39 -18.71
N PRO A 86 -12.70 5.08 -19.26
CA PRO A 86 -11.46 5.60 -18.71
C PRO A 86 -11.51 7.13 -18.69
N ALA A 87 -11.07 7.73 -17.59
CA ALA A 87 -10.89 9.17 -17.57
C ALA A 87 -9.78 9.54 -18.56
N ALA A 88 -10.03 10.52 -19.43
CA ALA A 88 -8.97 11.15 -20.22
C ALA A 88 -8.19 12.07 -19.27
N ALA A 89 -7.08 11.56 -18.73
CA ALA A 89 -6.16 12.39 -17.96
C ALA A 89 -5.25 13.13 -18.95
N GLU A 90 -5.67 14.32 -19.38
CA GLU A 90 -4.76 15.25 -20.04
C GLU A 90 -3.80 15.83 -18.99
N LEU A 91 -2.52 15.52 -19.14
CA LEU A 91 -1.48 16.07 -18.29
C LEU A 91 -1.07 17.44 -18.89
N PRO A 92 -1.26 18.57 -18.18
CA PRO A 92 -0.92 19.89 -18.72
C PRO A 92 0.56 20.00 -19.07
N GLU A 93 0.93 20.84 -20.03
CA GLU A 93 2.34 21.03 -20.40
C GLU A 93 3.17 21.46 -19.19
N GLY A 94 4.41 20.96 -19.09
CA GLY A 94 5.28 21.17 -17.92
C GLY A 94 4.95 20.31 -16.69
N TYR A 95 3.85 19.54 -16.71
CA TYR A 95 3.52 18.58 -15.65
C TYR A 95 4.03 17.17 -15.97
N PHE A 96 4.27 16.44 -14.88
CA PHE A 96 4.66 15.05 -14.82
C PHE A 96 3.67 14.27 -13.95
N MET A 97 3.30 13.07 -14.38
CA MET A 97 2.48 12.17 -13.56
C MET A 97 3.38 11.36 -12.63
N VAL A 98 3.24 11.53 -11.32
CA VAL A 98 3.91 10.72 -10.30
C VAL A 98 3.09 9.46 -10.04
N SER A 99 3.76 8.32 -10.08
CA SER A 99 3.26 7.08 -9.49
C SER A 99 4.16 6.64 -8.34
N THR A 100 3.55 6.03 -7.32
CA THR A 100 4.31 5.53 -6.18
C THR A 100 4.79 4.12 -6.38
N ARG A 101 6.01 3.84 -5.89
CA ARG A 101 6.58 2.50 -5.90
C ARG A 101 7.15 2.06 -4.56
N ARG A 102 7.30 0.76 -4.41
CA ARG A 102 8.09 0.11 -3.35
C ARG A 102 9.34 -0.47 -3.99
N GLY A 103 10.47 -0.24 -3.35
CA GLY A 103 11.75 -0.72 -3.85
C GLY A 103 12.05 -2.17 -3.49
N TRP A 104 13.04 -2.74 -4.17
CA TRP A 104 13.60 -4.02 -3.72
C TRP A 104 14.24 -3.88 -2.33
N GLY A 105 13.99 -4.85 -1.45
CA GLY A 105 14.44 -4.81 -0.06
C GLY A 105 13.68 -3.83 0.82
N GLN A 106 12.58 -3.25 0.32
CA GLN A 106 11.67 -2.45 1.10
C GLN A 106 10.36 -3.22 1.34
N TRP A 107 9.85 -3.15 2.56
CA TRP A 107 8.50 -3.57 2.92
C TRP A 107 7.70 -2.38 3.44
N ASN A 108 6.87 -1.78 2.58
CA ASN A 108 6.13 -0.56 2.94
C ASN A 108 7.08 0.50 3.49
N SER A 109 6.94 0.90 4.75
CA SER A 109 7.73 1.98 5.37
C SER A 109 9.02 1.44 5.98
N GLN A 110 9.17 0.12 5.99
CA GLN A 110 10.33 -0.56 6.52
C GLN A 110 11.34 -0.81 5.40
N HIS A 111 12.60 -0.53 5.70
CA HIS A 111 13.71 -0.84 4.82
C HIS A 111 14.51 -2.00 5.43
N ARG A 112 14.92 -2.95 4.59
CA ARG A 112 15.88 -3.97 5.00
C ARG A 112 17.24 -3.31 5.20
N ARG A 113 17.75 -3.36 6.43
CA ARG A 113 19.02 -2.71 6.83
C ARG A 113 20.24 -3.18 6.02
N ASP A 114 20.19 -4.40 5.48
CA ASP A 114 21.25 -5.02 4.69
C ASP A 114 21.13 -4.75 3.18
N THR A 115 20.16 -3.95 2.75
CA THR A 115 19.94 -3.62 1.34
C THR A 115 20.45 -2.20 1.04
N PRO A 116 21.64 -2.02 0.47
CA PRO A 116 22.24 -0.69 0.26
C PRO A 116 21.60 0.11 -0.90
N ARG A 117 20.84 -0.57 -1.76
CA ARG A 117 20.13 0.02 -2.92
C ARG A 117 19.00 -0.88 -3.39
N ASP A 118 18.06 -0.31 -4.12
CA ASP A 118 17.11 -1.08 -4.93
C ASP A 118 17.86 -1.77 -6.09
N TYR A 119 17.89 -3.10 -6.13
CA TYR A 119 18.63 -3.83 -7.17
C TYR A 119 17.97 -3.83 -8.55
N MET A 120 16.70 -3.42 -8.67
CA MET A 120 16.01 -3.33 -9.96
C MET A 120 16.26 -1.98 -10.64
N THR A 121 16.40 -0.91 -9.84
CA THR A 121 16.45 0.48 -10.34
C THR A 121 17.74 1.21 -9.99
N GLY A 122 18.59 0.64 -9.13
CA GLY A 122 19.84 1.26 -8.68
C GLY A 122 19.69 2.37 -7.65
N ALA A 123 18.46 2.84 -7.39
CA ALA A 123 18.18 3.89 -6.41
C ALA A 123 18.71 3.54 -5.01
N THR A 124 19.33 4.50 -4.36
CA THR A 124 19.95 4.36 -3.04
C THR A 124 19.17 5.09 -1.95
N SER A 125 18.26 5.98 -2.33
CA SER A 125 17.47 6.78 -1.41
C SER A 125 15.97 6.74 -1.73
N ARG A 126 15.16 6.94 -0.69
CA ARG A 126 13.71 7.11 -0.76
C ARG A 126 13.30 8.42 -1.46
N SER A 127 14.23 9.36 -1.54
CA SER A 127 14.09 10.63 -2.26
C SER A 127 14.57 10.54 -3.71
N ASP A 128 15.09 9.40 -4.16
CA ASP A 128 15.40 9.23 -5.58
C ASP A 128 14.10 9.25 -6.39
N VAL A 129 14.11 10.03 -7.47
CA VAL A 129 13.00 10.21 -8.40
C VAL A 129 13.44 9.60 -9.72
N LEU A 130 12.81 8.49 -10.09
CA LEU A 130 13.10 7.82 -11.36
C LEU A 130 12.39 8.57 -12.48
N MET A 131 13.15 8.96 -13.51
CA MET A 131 12.67 9.79 -14.61
C MET A 131 13.16 9.24 -15.94
N ASN A 132 12.34 9.35 -16.99
CA ASN A 132 12.78 8.99 -18.34
C ASN A 132 13.99 9.83 -18.79
N PRO A 133 15.04 9.24 -19.40
CA PRO A 133 16.20 9.99 -19.87
C PRO A 133 15.89 11.13 -20.85
N GLN A 134 14.87 10.99 -21.70
CA GLN A 134 14.48 12.05 -22.65
C GLN A 134 13.94 13.29 -21.93
N ASP A 135 13.25 13.11 -20.80
CA ASP A 135 12.80 14.23 -19.98
C ASP A 135 13.94 14.85 -19.19
N VAL A 136 14.90 14.04 -18.75
CA VAL A 136 16.14 14.52 -18.13
C VAL A 136 16.87 15.45 -19.11
N ASP A 137 17.05 15.01 -20.36
CA ASP A 137 17.69 15.79 -21.41
C ASP A 137 16.88 17.05 -21.76
N ARG A 138 15.54 16.92 -21.93
CA ARG A 138 14.64 18.05 -22.22
C ARG A 138 14.68 19.13 -21.15
N LEU A 139 14.83 18.73 -19.89
CA LEU A 139 14.92 19.63 -18.74
C LEU A 139 16.37 20.06 -18.43
N ALA A 140 17.35 19.65 -19.23
CA ALA A 140 18.78 19.87 -18.99
C ALA A 140 19.23 19.45 -17.57
N LEU A 141 18.66 18.35 -17.08
CA LEU A 141 19.02 17.73 -15.81
C LEU A 141 20.14 16.70 -15.99
N ALA A 142 20.67 16.21 -14.87
CA ALA A 142 21.67 15.14 -14.86
C ALA A 142 21.36 14.13 -13.74
N ASP A 143 21.90 12.92 -13.86
CA ASP A 143 21.86 11.94 -12.76
C ASP A 143 22.49 12.53 -11.49
N GLY A 144 21.82 12.34 -10.36
CA GLY A 144 22.23 12.86 -9.07
C GLY A 144 21.84 14.32 -8.82
N ARG A 145 21.28 15.03 -9.82
CA ARG A 145 20.85 16.43 -9.64
C ARG A 145 19.72 16.52 -8.62
N ARG A 146 19.82 17.48 -7.71
CA ARG A 146 18.75 17.80 -6.76
C ARG A 146 17.63 18.55 -7.47
N ILE A 147 16.41 18.10 -7.22
CA ILE A 147 15.17 18.64 -7.79
C ILE A 147 14.13 18.78 -6.69
N ARG A 148 13.08 19.56 -6.94
CA ARG A 148 11.92 19.66 -6.08
C ARG A 148 10.67 19.35 -6.91
N LEU A 149 9.91 18.37 -6.46
CA LEU A 149 8.61 18.05 -7.03
C LEU A 149 7.58 18.92 -6.31
N VAL A 150 6.74 19.63 -7.07
CA VAL A 150 5.73 20.55 -6.53
C VAL A 150 4.37 20.13 -7.04
N SER A 151 3.46 19.86 -6.11
CA SER A 151 2.05 19.62 -6.40
C SER A 151 1.27 20.93 -6.34
N ASP A 152 0.22 21.06 -7.15
CA ASP A 152 -0.70 22.21 -7.12
C ASP A 152 -1.50 22.29 -5.82
N HIS A 153 -1.45 21.24 -4.99
CA HIS A 153 -2.03 21.21 -3.65
C HIS A 153 -1.18 21.96 -2.60
N GLY A 154 -0.17 22.72 -3.04
CA GLY A 154 0.70 23.52 -2.16
C GLY A 154 1.76 22.70 -1.42
N THR A 155 1.93 21.44 -1.80
CA THR A 155 2.91 20.55 -1.19
C THR A 155 4.10 20.31 -2.11
N ALA A 156 5.26 20.01 -1.51
CA ALA A 156 6.48 19.79 -2.26
C ALA A 156 7.36 18.73 -1.59
N MET A 157 8.08 17.99 -2.42
CA MET A 157 9.01 16.95 -1.96
C MET A 157 10.39 17.17 -2.59
N PRO A 158 11.46 17.23 -1.78
CA PRO A 158 12.81 17.29 -2.29
C PRO A 158 13.25 15.93 -2.84
N GLY A 159 13.89 15.92 -4.00
CA GLY A 159 14.25 14.69 -4.72
C GLY A 159 15.63 14.72 -5.35
N THR A 160 16.12 13.55 -5.75
CA THR A 160 17.33 13.37 -6.57
C THR A 160 16.92 12.75 -7.90
N CYS A 161 17.23 13.41 -9.01
CA CYS A 161 16.97 12.90 -10.34
C CYS A 161 17.79 11.63 -10.61
N ARG A 162 17.14 10.55 -11.01
CA ARG A 162 17.74 9.29 -11.44
C ARG A 162 17.16 8.90 -12.81
N PRO A 163 17.95 8.98 -13.90
CA PRO A 163 17.49 8.53 -15.21
C PRO A 163 17.21 7.02 -15.21
N ASP A 164 16.03 6.62 -15.67
CA ASP A 164 15.60 5.22 -15.80
C ASP A 164 14.80 5.04 -17.09
N PRO A 165 15.30 4.26 -18.07
CA PRO A 165 14.64 4.07 -19.36
C PRO A 165 13.34 3.25 -19.28
N ALA A 166 13.08 2.55 -18.17
CA ALA A 166 11.81 1.84 -17.95
C ALA A 166 10.66 2.80 -17.58
N VAL A 167 10.97 4.04 -17.20
CA VAL A 167 9.97 5.07 -16.91
C VAL A 167 9.49 5.68 -18.23
N ARG A 168 8.17 5.81 -18.40
CA ARG A 168 7.57 6.45 -19.58
C ARG A 168 7.86 7.96 -19.59
N PRO A 169 8.05 8.60 -20.77
CA PRO A 169 8.11 10.05 -20.84
C PRO A 169 6.90 10.73 -20.17
N ARG A 170 7.15 11.85 -19.50
CA ARG A 170 6.21 12.62 -18.68
C ARG A 170 5.64 11.88 -17.46
N HIS A 171 6.29 10.78 -17.06
CA HIS A 171 6.01 10.10 -15.80
C HIS A 171 7.24 10.12 -14.88
N LEU A 172 6.98 10.05 -13.57
CA LEU A 172 7.98 9.91 -12.54
C LEU A 172 7.60 8.74 -11.64
N GLN A 173 8.58 7.97 -11.20
CA GLN A 173 8.36 7.05 -10.08
C GLN A 173 9.05 7.55 -8.83
N VAL A 174 8.27 7.68 -7.77
CA VAL A 174 8.72 8.15 -6.46
C VAL A 174 8.42 7.06 -5.45
N PHE A 175 9.29 6.89 -4.47
CA PHE A 175 9.07 5.80 -3.54
C PHE A 175 8.10 6.16 -2.40
N TRP A 176 7.20 5.23 -2.03
CA TRP A 176 6.33 5.35 -0.83
C TRP A 176 7.04 4.94 0.46
N PRO A 177 7.00 5.69 1.59
CA PRO A 177 6.06 6.78 1.90
C PRO A 177 6.55 8.20 1.60
N ALA A 178 7.76 8.41 1.07
CA ALA A 178 8.28 9.77 0.82
C ALA A 178 7.38 10.57 -0.14
N ALA A 179 6.79 9.89 -1.12
CA ALA A 179 5.80 10.47 -2.02
C ALA A 179 4.53 11.00 -1.34
N ASN A 180 4.22 10.61 -0.10
CA ASN A 180 3.02 11.08 0.60
C ASN A 180 3.00 12.60 0.75
N ASP A 181 4.17 13.25 0.79
CA ASP A 181 4.27 14.70 0.82
C ASP A 181 3.64 15.34 -0.43
N LEU A 182 3.51 14.62 -1.55
CA LEU A 182 2.93 15.13 -2.80
C LEU A 182 1.44 14.80 -2.96
N ILE A 183 0.93 13.82 -2.21
CA ILE A 183 -0.39 13.23 -2.45
C ILE A 183 -1.47 14.09 -1.78
N PRO A 184 -2.52 14.50 -2.51
CA PRO A 184 -3.61 15.27 -1.91
C PRO A 184 -4.35 14.47 -0.84
N HIS A 185 -4.56 15.10 0.31
CA HIS A 185 -5.54 14.63 1.28
C HIS A 185 -6.96 14.96 0.79
N GLY A 186 -7.94 14.11 1.10
CA GLY A 186 -9.34 14.39 0.76
C GLY A 186 -9.80 13.85 -0.59
N VAL A 187 -8.89 13.36 -1.43
CA VAL A 187 -9.23 12.72 -2.72
C VAL A 187 -9.23 11.21 -2.54
N TYR A 188 -10.43 10.61 -2.60
CA TYR A 188 -10.64 9.19 -2.35
C TYR A 188 -11.62 8.61 -3.37
N ASP A 189 -11.45 7.33 -3.69
CA ASP A 189 -12.50 6.59 -4.38
C ASP A 189 -13.79 6.58 -3.55
N ALA A 190 -14.92 6.82 -4.19
CA ALA A 190 -16.20 6.96 -3.51
C ALA A 190 -16.72 5.64 -2.91
N GLY A 191 -16.30 4.49 -3.45
CA GLY A 191 -16.74 3.17 -3.00
C GLY A 191 -15.83 2.59 -1.93
N SER A 192 -14.51 2.61 -2.15
CA SER A 192 -13.53 2.00 -1.25
C SER A 192 -12.92 2.95 -0.22
N CYS A 193 -13.10 4.27 -0.40
CA CYS A 193 -12.36 5.31 0.35
C CYS A 193 -10.84 5.19 0.20
N GLU A 194 -10.35 4.49 -0.83
CA GLU A 194 -8.91 4.39 -1.10
C GLU A 194 -8.40 5.70 -1.71
N PRO A 195 -7.26 6.23 -1.24
CA PRO A 195 -6.67 7.44 -1.83
C PRO A 195 -6.06 7.15 -3.19
N ASP A 196 -6.12 8.14 -4.08
CA ASP A 196 -5.32 8.11 -5.30
C ASP A 196 -3.86 8.42 -4.96
N TYR A 197 -3.00 7.41 -5.05
CA TYR A 197 -1.56 7.55 -4.81
C TYR A 197 -0.81 8.13 -6.02
N ASN A 198 -1.52 8.57 -7.06
CA ASN A 198 -0.94 9.27 -8.20
C ASN A 198 -1.21 10.77 -8.09
N VAL A 199 -0.29 11.57 -8.60
CA VAL A 199 -0.44 13.03 -8.56
C VAL A 199 0.33 13.69 -9.69
N ALA A 200 -0.27 14.70 -10.31
CA ALA A 200 0.42 15.55 -11.27
C ALA A 200 1.30 16.56 -10.51
N VAL A 201 2.56 16.69 -10.92
CA VAL A 201 3.52 17.61 -10.31
C VAL A 201 4.29 18.38 -11.37
N ARG A 202 4.85 19.52 -10.97
CA ARG A 202 5.91 20.22 -11.69
C ARG A 202 7.26 19.92 -11.06
N ILE A 203 8.31 20.08 -11.85
CA ILE A 203 9.69 19.93 -11.40
C ILE A 203 10.35 21.29 -11.38
N GLU A 204 10.87 21.67 -10.22
CA GLU A 204 11.62 22.89 -10.02
C GLU A 204 13.07 22.53 -9.70
N PRO A 205 14.06 23.12 -10.39
CA PRO A 205 15.46 23.01 -10.00
C PRO A 205 15.65 23.56 -8.58
N VAL A 206 16.54 22.91 -7.82
CA VAL A 206 17.03 23.41 -6.52
C VAL A 206 18.41 24.01 -6.72
#